data_AF-A0A4R0Q9X6-F1
#
_entry.id   AF-A0A4R0Q9X6-F1
#
_cell.length_a   1.000
_cell.length_b   1.000
_cell.length_c   1.000
_cell.angle_alpha   90.00
_cell.angle_beta   90.00
_cell.angle_gamma   90.00
#
_symmetry.space_group_name_H-M   'P 1'
#
loop_
_entity.id
_entity.type
_entity.pdbx_description
1 polymer ?
#
loop_
_entity_poly.entity_id
_entity_poly.type
_entity_poly.pdbx_seq_one_letter_code
_entity_poly.pdbx_strand_id
1 'polypeptide(L)'
;MQKALRLMNIRLDVAIRDITGRSGINIIKAILAGNRNPEYLASLVDIRTKKSKDEIAKSLCGTWRSELLFELKACLDFYRYFNCSLKECDQIIERLLIEYVPKKPVSIKQETIFKGYNRKKIKNAPRAIFCCFLNISSTDNFGKVI
;
A
#
# COMPACT_ATOMS: atom_id res chain seq x y z
N MET A 1 -16.15 -2.04 -3.03
CA MET A 1 -15.63 -0.78 -3.63
C MET A 1 -15.77 -0.75 -5.16
N GLN A 2 -15.08 -1.63 -5.91
CA GLN A 2 -15.02 -1.55 -7.37
C GLN A 2 -16.37 -1.76 -8.08
N LYS A 3 -17.26 -2.59 -7.50
CA LYS A 3 -18.64 -2.79 -7.97
C LYS A 3 -19.45 -1.48 -7.98
N ALA A 4 -19.51 -0.79 -6.84
CA ALA A 4 -20.25 0.49 -6.72
C ALA A 4 -19.75 1.54 -7.72
N LEU A 5 -18.43 1.63 -7.93
CA LEU A 5 -17.83 2.53 -8.92
C LEU A 5 -18.28 2.20 -10.35
N ARG A 6 -18.27 0.92 -10.76
CA ARG A 6 -18.76 0.52 -12.09
C ARG A 6 -20.24 0.80 -12.30
N LEU A 7 -21.07 0.57 -11.27
CA LEU A 7 -22.51 0.85 -11.35
C LEU A 7 -22.80 2.35 -11.49
N MET A 8 -21.91 3.22 -10.99
CA MET A 8 -21.94 4.66 -11.21
C MET A 8 -21.27 5.11 -12.53
N ASN A 9 -20.87 4.16 -13.39
CA ASN A 9 -20.08 4.41 -14.60
C ASN A 9 -18.70 5.06 -14.36
N ILE A 10 -18.16 4.96 -13.14
CA ILE A 10 -16.84 5.49 -12.79
C ILE A 10 -15.79 4.40 -12.98
N ARG A 11 -14.94 4.56 -14.00
CA ARG A 11 -13.91 3.59 -14.39
C ARG A 11 -12.56 3.87 -13.73
N LEU A 12 -12.56 3.83 -12.41
CA LEU A 12 -11.34 4.06 -11.62
C LEU A 12 -10.25 3.00 -11.88
N ASP A 13 -10.64 1.78 -12.22
CA ASP A 13 -9.77 0.67 -12.63
C ASP A 13 -8.97 0.97 -13.91
N VAL A 14 -9.54 1.79 -14.80
CA VAL A 14 -8.87 2.26 -16.00
C VAL A 14 -7.97 3.44 -15.67
N ALA A 15 -8.41 4.36 -14.81
CA ALA A 15 -7.64 5.55 -14.44
C ALA A 15 -6.34 5.21 -13.67
N ILE A 16 -6.40 4.26 -12.74
CA ILE A 16 -5.28 3.92 -11.84
C ILE A 16 -5.08 2.41 -11.74
N ARG A 17 -3.83 2.00 -11.53
CA ARG A 17 -3.48 0.57 -11.39
C ARG A 17 -4.07 -0.07 -10.14
N ASP A 18 -4.17 0.69 -9.05
CA ASP A 18 -4.58 0.17 -7.74
C ASP A 18 -5.52 1.13 -7.02
N ILE A 19 -6.76 0.68 -6.84
CA ILE A 19 -7.85 1.41 -6.18
C ILE A 19 -7.61 1.58 -4.68
N THR A 20 -6.90 0.64 -4.06
CA THR A 20 -6.53 0.67 -2.64
C THR A 20 -5.22 1.43 -2.39
N GLY A 21 -4.59 1.94 -3.46
CA GLY A 21 -3.44 2.82 -3.35
C GLY A 21 -3.80 4.22 -2.82
N ARG A 22 -2.76 5.01 -2.54
CA ARG A 22 -2.90 6.39 -2.03
C ARG A 22 -3.82 7.24 -2.91
N SER A 23 -3.61 7.22 -4.22
CA SER A 23 -4.42 7.97 -5.19
C SER A 23 -5.87 7.50 -5.21
N GLY A 24 -6.11 6.18 -5.26
CA GLY A 24 -7.46 5.62 -5.31
C GLY A 24 -8.28 5.92 -4.06
N ILE A 25 -7.68 5.75 -2.87
CA ILE A 25 -8.32 6.11 -1.61
C ILE A 25 -8.63 7.61 -1.55
N ASN A 26 -7.72 8.48 -2.01
CA ASN A 26 -7.94 9.92 -2.03
C ASN A 26 -9.09 10.31 -2.95
N ILE A 27 -9.19 9.71 -4.13
CA ILE A 27 -10.29 9.93 -5.08
C ILE A 27 -11.61 9.49 -4.46
N ILE A 28 -11.66 8.29 -3.87
CA ILE A 28 -12.87 7.78 -3.21
C ILE A 28 -13.28 8.72 -2.07
N LYS A 29 -12.33 9.21 -1.25
CA LYS A 29 -12.62 10.19 -0.20
C LYS A 29 -13.14 11.51 -0.76
N ALA A 30 -12.56 12.00 -1.85
CA ALA A 30 -13.01 13.24 -2.50
C ALA A 30 -14.45 13.09 -3.03
N ILE A 31 -14.77 11.95 -3.64
CA ILE A 31 -16.12 11.60 -4.09
C ILE A 31 -17.10 11.59 -2.92
N LEU A 32 -16.74 10.92 -1.82
CA LEU A 32 -17.59 10.86 -0.61
C LEU A 32 -17.74 12.22 0.08
N ALA A 33 -16.78 13.12 -0.08
CA ALA A 33 -16.86 14.52 0.36
C ALA A 33 -17.75 15.40 -0.55
N GLY A 34 -18.30 14.84 -1.64
CA GLY A 34 -19.17 15.55 -2.57
C GLY A 34 -18.47 16.17 -3.78
N ASN A 35 -17.17 15.94 -3.98
CA ASN A 35 -16.47 16.42 -5.16
C ASN A 35 -16.82 15.57 -6.38
N ARG A 36 -17.37 16.24 -7.40
CA ARG A 36 -17.81 15.60 -8.66
C ARG A 36 -17.07 16.12 -9.89
N ASN A 37 -16.17 17.09 -9.72
CA ASN A 37 -15.41 17.65 -10.83
C ASN A 37 -14.34 16.63 -11.31
N PRO A 38 -14.44 16.11 -12.54
CA PRO A 38 -13.51 15.09 -13.04
C PRO A 38 -12.08 15.61 -13.17
N GLU A 39 -11.86 16.89 -13.45
CA GLU A 39 -10.52 17.50 -13.53
C GLU A 39 -9.85 17.54 -12.16
N TYR A 40 -10.63 17.92 -11.13
CA TYR A 40 -10.15 17.89 -9.76
C TYR A 40 -9.80 16.46 -9.33
N LEU A 41 -10.66 15.47 -9.63
CA LEU A 41 -10.38 14.08 -9.29
C LEU A 41 -9.15 13.54 -10.06
N ALA A 42 -8.94 13.95 -11.31
CA ALA A 42 -7.75 13.61 -12.08
C ALA A 42 -6.48 14.25 -11.50
N SER A 43 -6.58 15.44 -10.89
CA SER A 43 -5.45 16.11 -10.23
C SER A 43 -4.94 15.35 -8.99
N LEU A 44 -5.80 14.55 -8.35
CA LEU A 44 -5.45 13.71 -7.19
C LEU A 44 -4.66 12.45 -7.58
N VAL A 45 -4.57 12.14 -8.89
CA VAL A 45 -3.80 11.00 -9.39
C VAL A 45 -2.31 11.34 -9.42
N ASP A 46 -1.51 10.42 -8.89
CA ASP A 46 -0.05 10.50 -8.90
C ASP A 46 0.50 10.57 -10.35
N ILE A 47 1.51 11.44 -10.53
CA ILE A 47 2.17 11.74 -11.80
C ILE A 47 2.84 10.51 -12.43
N ARG A 48 3.11 9.47 -11.63
CA ARG A 48 3.69 8.20 -12.09
C ARG A 48 2.75 7.36 -12.96
N THR A 49 1.51 7.82 -13.16
CA THR A 49 0.52 7.16 -14.00
C THR A 49 0.83 7.45 -15.47
N LYS A 50 0.87 6.41 -16.32
CA LYS A 50 1.21 6.53 -17.75
C LYS A 50 0.15 7.25 -18.59
N LYS A 51 -1.04 7.48 -18.04
CA LYS A 51 -2.20 8.05 -18.75
C LYS A 51 -2.22 9.56 -18.60
N SER A 52 -2.69 10.24 -19.64
CA SER A 52 -2.88 11.68 -19.59
C SER A 52 -3.98 12.05 -18.59
N LYS A 53 -3.93 13.26 -18.04
CA LYS A 53 -4.95 13.76 -17.11
C LYS A 53 -6.35 13.78 -17.76
N ASP A 54 -6.41 14.07 -19.06
CA ASP A 54 -7.66 14.10 -19.82
C ASP A 54 -8.30 12.72 -19.97
N GLU A 55 -7.50 11.69 -20.24
CA GLU A 55 -7.98 10.30 -20.28
C GLU A 55 -8.50 9.84 -18.91
N ILE A 56 -7.82 10.26 -17.85
CA ILE A 56 -8.22 9.99 -16.48
C ILE A 56 -9.53 10.71 -16.16
N ALA A 57 -9.64 12.00 -16.48
CA ALA A 57 -10.86 12.78 -16.26
C ALA A 57 -12.07 12.16 -16.97
N LYS A 58 -11.92 11.75 -18.24
CA LYS A 58 -12.95 11.01 -19.00
C LYS A 58 -13.40 9.73 -18.31
N SER A 59 -12.48 9.03 -17.65
CA SER A 59 -12.77 7.78 -16.93
C SER A 59 -13.49 8.01 -15.59
N LEU A 60 -13.47 9.24 -15.07
CA LEU A 60 -14.06 9.63 -13.78
C LEU A 60 -15.43 10.33 -13.93
N CYS A 61 -15.94 10.42 -15.16
CA CYS A 61 -17.29 10.89 -15.44
C CYS A 61 -18.32 9.78 -15.18
N GLY A 62 -19.33 10.06 -14.35
CA GLY A 62 -20.31 9.06 -13.96
C GLY A 62 -21.59 9.65 -13.35
N THR A 63 -22.50 8.77 -12.97
CA THR A 63 -23.77 9.11 -12.30
C THR A 63 -23.63 8.98 -10.79
N TRP A 64 -24.10 10.00 -10.05
CA TRP A 64 -23.93 10.08 -8.60
C TRP A 64 -25.20 9.66 -7.88
N ARG A 65 -25.43 8.35 -7.82
CA ARG A 65 -26.60 7.76 -7.13
C ARG A 65 -26.33 7.65 -5.62
N SER A 66 -27.26 8.13 -4.80
CA SER A 66 -27.10 8.18 -3.33
C SER A 66 -26.95 6.78 -2.71
N GLU A 67 -27.63 5.77 -3.26
CA GLU A 67 -27.58 4.39 -2.76
C GLU A 67 -26.18 3.78 -2.97
N LEU A 68 -25.59 4.05 -4.15
CA LEU A 68 -24.26 3.57 -4.49
C LEU A 68 -23.15 4.33 -3.76
N LEU A 69 -23.36 5.62 -3.46
CA LEU A 69 -22.46 6.40 -2.62
C LEU A 69 -22.44 5.86 -1.18
N PHE A 70 -23.60 5.47 -0.66
CA PHE A 70 -23.69 4.81 0.64
C PHE A 70 -22.96 3.46 0.64
N GLU A 71 -23.18 2.61 -0.36
CA GLU A 71 -22.46 1.33 -0.51
C GLU A 71 -20.94 1.55 -0.60
N LEU A 72 -20.50 2.57 -1.35
CA LEU A 72 -19.09 2.92 -1.49
C LEU A 72 -18.47 3.35 -0.15
N LYS A 73 -19.18 4.14 0.65
CA LYS A 73 -18.76 4.54 2.01
C LYS A 73 -18.60 3.31 2.91
N ALA A 74 -19.62 2.46 3.00
CA ALA A 74 -19.57 1.25 3.81
C ALA A 74 -18.40 0.34 3.41
N CYS A 75 -18.18 0.15 2.11
CA CYS A 75 -17.03 -0.62 1.61
C CYS A 75 -15.68 -0.02 2.04
N LEU A 76 -15.54 1.31 2.03
CA LEU A 76 -14.30 1.97 2.44
C LEU A 76 -14.07 1.79 3.94
N ASP A 77 -15.11 1.86 4.75
CA ASP A 77 -15.02 1.69 6.20
C ASP A 77 -14.59 0.26 6.56
N PHE A 78 -15.19 -0.76 5.92
CA PHE A 78 -14.73 -2.15 6.08
C PHE A 78 -13.27 -2.33 5.67
N TYR A 79 -12.87 -1.76 4.54
CA TYR A 79 -11.46 -1.79 4.12
C TYR A 79 -10.54 -1.20 5.20
N ARG A 80 -10.88 -0.05 5.77
CA ARG A 80 -10.07 0.58 6.83
C ARG A 80 -10.00 -0.30 8.07
N TYR A 81 -11.12 -0.88 8.48
CA TYR A 81 -11.17 -1.79 9.62
C TYR A 81 -10.25 -2.99 9.43
N PHE A 82 -10.39 -3.73 8.33
CA PHE A 82 -9.55 -4.90 8.05
C PHE A 82 -8.07 -4.54 7.95
N ASN A 83 -7.73 -3.41 7.34
CA ASN A 83 -6.33 -2.98 7.30
C ASN A 83 -5.76 -2.61 8.67
N CYS A 84 -6.60 -2.14 9.61
CA CYS A 84 -6.15 -1.90 10.98
C CYS A 84 -5.82 -3.23 11.66
N SER A 85 -6.75 -4.18 11.64
CA SER A 85 -6.56 -5.51 12.22
C SER A 85 -5.37 -6.25 11.61
N LEU A 86 -5.18 -6.17 10.29
CA LEU A 86 -4.01 -6.77 9.64
C LEU A 86 -2.70 -6.16 10.12
N LYS A 87 -2.64 -4.84 10.30
CA LYS A 87 -1.44 -4.18 10.82
C LYS A 87 -1.14 -4.58 12.26
N GLU A 88 -2.17 -4.76 13.08
CA GLU A 88 -2.00 -5.24 14.46
C GLU A 88 -1.43 -6.67 14.46
N CYS A 89 -1.96 -7.55 13.61
CA CYS A 89 -1.40 -8.89 13.41
C CYS A 89 0.07 -8.82 12.96
N ASP A 90 0.39 -7.98 11.97
CA ASP A 90 1.76 -7.80 11.47
C ASP A 90 2.72 -7.34 12.59
N GLN A 91 2.27 -6.45 13.48
CA GLN A 91 3.05 -5.99 14.63
C GLN A 91 3.32 -7.10 15.66
N ILE A 92 2.32 -7.94 15.93
CA ILE A 92 2.48 -9.09 16.84
C ILE A 92 3.46 -10.09 16.23
N ILE A 93 3.31 -10.40 14.94
CA ILE A 93 4.23 -11.28 14.22
C ILE A 93 5.65 -10.71 14.25
N GLU A 94 5.83 -9.42 14.00
CA GLU A 94 7.13 -8.75 14.08
C GLU A 94 7.76 -8.86 15.47
N ARG A 95 6.98 -8.68 16.54
CA ARG A 95 7.46 -8.85 17.92
C ARG A 95 7.92 -10.28 18.20
N LEU A 96 7.09 -11.27 17.85
CA LEU A 96 7.41 -12.69 18.05
C LEU A 96 8.63 -13.10 17.22
N LEU A 97 8.78 -12.60 15.99
CA LEU A 97 9.96 -12.86 15.17
C LEU A 97 11.24 -12.31 15.84
N ILE A 98 11.19 -11.10 16.42
CA ILE A 98 12.37 -10.55 17.12
C ILE A 98 12.73 -11.39 18.36
N GLU A 99 11.73 -11.91 19.07
CA GLU A 99 11.93 -12.70 20.29
C GLU A 99 12.49 -14.10 20.00
N TYR A 100 11.95 -14.79 19.00
CA TYR A 100 12.25 -16.20 18.75
C TYR A 100 13.31 -16.46 17.68
N VAL A 101 13.72 -15.45 16.89
CA VAL A 101 14.78 -15.64 15.88
C VAL A 101 16.15 -15.72 16.57
N PRO A 102 16.87 -16.85 16.47
CA PRO A 102 18.19 -16.99 17.07
C PRO A 102 19.18 -16.04 16.39
N LYS A 103 19.87 -15.23 17.19
CA LYS A 103 20.99 -14.38 16.76
C LYS A 103 22.23 -15.23 16.45
N LYS A 104 22.16 -16.09 15.44
CA LYS A 104 23.35 -16.77 14.91
C LYS A 104 24.04 -15.84 13.90
N PRO A 105 25.36 -15.62 13.99
CA PRO A 105 26.07 -14.89 12.96
C PRO A 105 25.94 -15.66 11.64
N VAL A 106 25.46 -14.95 10.62
CA VAL A 106 25.29 -15.48 9.27
C VAL A 106 26.68 -15.61 8.65
N SER A 107 27.00 -16.77 8.05
CA SER A 107 28.27 -16.96 7.34
C SER A 107 28.34 -16.09 6.08
N ILE A 108 29.53 -15.56 5.74
CA ILE A 108 29.78 -14.71 4.55
C ILE A 108 29.24 -15.34 3.24
N LYS A 109 29.18 -16.68 3.16
CA LYS A 109 28.62 -17.40 1.99
C LYS A 109 27.08 -17.36 1.92
N GLN A 110 26.38 -17.14 3.02
CA GLN A 110 24.92 -17.00 3.06
C GLN A 110 24.50 -15.57 2.70
N GLU A 111 25.28 -14.55 3.06
CA GLU A 111 25.01 -13.14 2.72
C GLU A 111 24.89 -12.87 1.21
N THR A 112 25.70 -13.55 0.40
CA THR A 112 25.66 -13.41 -1.07
C THR A 112 24.38 -14.01 -1.69
N ILE A 113 23.80 -15.03 -1.07
CA ILE A 113 22.52 -15.64 -1.47
C ILE A 113 21.34 -14.72 -1.11
N PHE A 114 21.39 -14.05 0.05
CA PHE A 114 20.34 -13.12 0.49
C PHE A 114 20.29 -11.82 -0.33
N LYS A 115 21.42 -11.29 -0.81
CA LYS A 115 21.44 -10.10 -1.69
C LYS A 115 20.68 -10.32 -3.02
N GLY A 116 20.60 -11.55 -3.51
CA GLY A 116 19.78 -11.92 -4.68
C GLY A 116 18.27 -12.00 -4.40
N TYR A 117 17.88 -12.21 -3.13
CA TYR A 117 16.48 -12.31 -2.70
C TYR A 117 15.85 -10.95 -2.33
N ASN A 118 16.48 -9.84 -2.70
CA ASN A 118 15.92 -8.48 -2.57
C ASN A 118 14.75 -8.27 -3.55
N ARG A 119 13.68 -9.04 -3.38
CA ARG A 119 12.44 -8.91 -4.13
C ARG A 119 11.71 -7.68 -3.61
N LYS A 120 11.71 -6.65 -4.45
CA LYS A 120 10.83 -5.46 -4.48
C LYS A 120 9.84 -5.39 -3.32
N LYS A 121 9.95 -4.36 -2.47
CA LYS A 121 8.98 -4.02 -1.41
C LYS A 121 7.53 -4.23 -1.88
N ILE A 122 6.92 -5.34 -1.47
CA ILE A 122 5.52 -5.67 -1.75
C ILE A 122 4.66 -4.88 -0.75
N LYS A 123 3.51 -4.38 -1.19
CA LYS A 123 2.55 -3.72 -0.29
C LYS A 123 2.13 -4.74 0.78
N ASN A 124 2.41 -4.41 2.04
CA ASN A 124 2.13 -5.24 3.23
C ASN A 124 3.14 -6.35 3.53
N ALA A 125 4.36 -6.28 3.00
CA ALA A 125 5.43 -7.11 3.55
C ALA A 125 5.73 -6.68 5.00
N PRO A 126 5.82 -7.60 5.97
CA PRO A 126 6.18 -7.27 7.34
C PRO A 126 7.58 -6.65 7.37
N ARG A 127 7.72 -5.51 8.05
CA ARG A 127 8.95 -4.70 8.07
C ARG A 127 10.12 -5.46 8.72
N ALA A 128 9.80 -6.34 9.67
CA ALA A 128 10.73 -7.14 10.46
C ALA A 128 11.68 -8.03 9.66
N ILE A 129 11.22 -8.57 8.51
CA ILE A 129 12.05 -9.46 7.68
C ILE A 129 13.31 -8.72 7.21
N PHE A 130 13.27 -7.38 7.12
CA PHE A 130 14.41 -6.59 6.66
C PHE A 130 15.34 -6.13 7.81
N CYS A 131 14.83 -5.99 9.04
CA CYS A 131 15.57 -5.34 10.14
C CYS A 131 16.39 -6.32 10.99
N CYS A 132 15.89 -7.54 11.22
CA CYS A 132 16.69 -8.58 11.89
C CYS A 132 17.99 -8.93 11.14
N PHE A 133 18.04 -8.71 9.82
CA PHE A 133 19.26 -8.92 9.02
C PHE A 133 20.30 -7.80 9.12
N LEU A 134 19.91 -6.55 9.45
CA LEU A 134 20.82 -5.39 9.48
C LEU A 134 21.47 -5.15 10.85
N ASN A 135 20.85 -5.62 11.93
CA ASN A 135 21.43 -5.50 13.28
C ASN A 135 22.56 -6.50 13.57
N ILE A 136 22.87 -7.41 12.65
CA ILE A 136 24.03 -8.31 12.75
C ILE A 136 25.29 -7.65 12.15
N SER A 137 25.15 -6.62 11.32
CA SER A 137 26.28 -5.98 10.63
C SER A 137 27.00 -4.89 11.43
N SER A 138 26.45 -4.46 12.59
CA SER A 138 26.93 -3.26 13.30
C SER A 138 27.59 -3.53 14.65
N THR A 139 27.80 -4.78 15.07
CA THR A 139 28.43 -5.09 16.37
C THR A 139 29.83 -5.67 16.30
N ASP A 140 30.48 -5.71 15.13
CA ASP A 140 31.87 -6.15 15.01
C ASP A 140 32.76 -5.01 14.50
N ASN A 141 32.98 -3.99 15.33
CA ASN A 141 34.10 -3.07 15.14
C ASN A 141 34.44 -2.27 16.41
N PHE A 142 34.77 -2.96 17.51
CA PHE A 142 35.63 -2.39 18.55
C PHE A 142 36.45 -3.51 19.18
N GLY A 143 37.73 -3.60 18.77
CA GLY A 143 38.70 -4.48 19.42
C GLY A 143 39.82 -4.99 18.51
N LYS A 144 40.61 -4.09 17.89
CA LYS A 144 41.96 -4.39 17.39
C LYS A 144 42.82 -3.12 17.32
N VAL A 145 43.37 -2.77 18.47
CA VAL A 145 44.66 -2.07 18.67
C VAL A 145 45.16 -2.74 19.97
N ILE A 146 46.09 -3.69 19.94
CA ILE A 146 47.54 -3.59 19.64
C ILE A 146 47.99 -4.88 18.94
#